data_AF-A0A1Y3BP23-F1
#
_entry.id   AF-A0A1Y3BP23-F1
#
_cell.length_a   1.000
_cell.length_b   1.000
_cell.length_c   1.000
_cell.angle_alpha   90.00
_cell.angle_beta   90.00
_cell.angle_gamma   90.00
#
_symmetry.space_group_name_H-M   'P 1'
#
loop_
_entity.id
_entity.type
_entity.pdbx_description
1 polymer ?
#
loop_
_entity_poly.entity_id
_entity_poly.type
_entity_poly.pdbx_seq_one_letter_code
_entity_poly.pdbx_strand_id
1 'polypeptide(L)' 'MIPKPKLLAIHVHVDDLLNGEVVASCVSCSLIIKVIYDLDEIDNMIEAKETNTTKKPLKTTEKITA' A
#
# COMPACT_ATOMS: atom_id res chain seq x y z
N MET A 1 -8.66 -8.76 32.12
CA MET A 1 -7.98 -9.20 30.88
C MET A 1 -8.43 -8.26 29.76
N ILE A 2 -7.59 -7.30 29.37
CA ILE A 2 -7.95 -6.31 28.34
C ILE A 2 -7.64 -6.94 26.97
N PRO A 3 -8.61 -7.05 26.05
CA PRO A 3 -8.36 -7.61 24.73
C PRO A 3 -7.38 -6.71 23.97
N LYS A 4 -6.28 -7.28 23.47
CA LYS A 4 -5.36 -6.54 22.59
C LYS A 4 -6.12 -6.19 21.30
N PRO A 5 -6.02 -4.94 20.81
CA PRO A 5 -6.68 -4.56 19.55
C PRO A 5 -6.09 -5.41 18.42
N LYS A 6 -6.95 -6.13 17.69
CA LYS A 6 -6.54 -6.79 16.45
C LYS A 6 -6.31 -5.69 15.41
N LEU A 7 -5.09 -5.57 14.92
CA LEU A 7 -4.80 -4.71 13.78
C LEU A 7 -5.47 -5.32 12.55
N LEU A 8 -6.38 -4.58 11.93
CA LEU A 8 -6.99 -4.97 10.67
C LEU A 8 -6.01 -4.63 9.54
N ALA A 9 -5.49 -5.64 8.86
CA ALA A 9 -4.65 -5.47 7.68
C ALA A 9 -5.37 -6.04 6.45
N ILE A 10 -5.39 -5.27 5.37
CA ILE A 10 -5.90 -5.69 4.07
C ILE A 10 -4.68 -5.87 3.16
N HIS A 11 -4.64 -7.01 2.46
CA HIS A 11 -3.59 -7.33 1.49
C HIS A 11 -4.20 -7.45 0.10
N VAL A 12 -3.48 -6.94 -0.90
CA VAL A 12 -3.77 -7.08 -2.32
C VAL A 12 -2.43 -7.17 -3.06
N HIS A 13 -2.31 -8.06 -4.04
CA HIS A 13 -1.09 -8.13 -4.85
C HIS A 13 -1.15 -7.14 -6.00
N VAL A 14 0.02 -6.64 -6.40
CA VAL A 14 0.11 -5.68 -7.51
C VAL A 14 -0.28 -6.35 -8.83
N ASP A 15 0.10 -7.62 -9.01
CA ASP A 15 -0.30 -8.43 -10.17
C ASP A 15 -1.83 -8.52 -10.30
N ASP A 16 -2.53 -8.76 -9.18
CA ASP A 16 -4.00 -8.78 -9.13
C ASP A 16 -4.60 -7.46 -9.65
N LEU A 17 -4.04 -6.31 -9.22
CA LEU A 17 -4.49 -4.98 -9.67
C LEU A 17 -4.26 -4.77 -11.17
N LEU A 18 -3.11 -5.23 -11.70
CA LEU A 18 -2.80 -5.16 -13.14
C LEU A 18 -3.70 -6.08 -13.97
N ASN A 19 -4.12 -7.20 -13.39
CA ASN A 19 -5.08 -8.11 -13.99
C ASN A 19 -6.53 -7.60 -13.94
N GLY A 20 -6.77 -6.43 -13.31
CA GLY A 20 -8.09 -5.81 -13.19
C GLY A 20 -8.91 -6.30 -12.00
N GLU A 21 -8.29 -6.99 -11.04
CA GLU A 21 -8.93 -7.34 -9.78
C GLU A 21 -9.08 -6.11 -8.88
N VAL A 22 -10.33 -5.82 -8.50
CA VAL A 22 -10.68 -4.61 -7.73
C VAL A 22 -11.11 -4.94 -6.30
N VAL A 23 -10.97 -6.18 -5.85
CA VAL A 23 -11.52 -6.66 -4.58
C VAL A 23 -10.41 -7.17 -3.68
N ALA A 24 -10.32 -6.64 -2.46
CA ALA A 24 -9.37 -7.13 -1.46
C ALA A 24 -10.12 -7.66 -0.24
N SER A 25 -9.61 -8.77 0.30
CA SER A 25 -10.21 -9.45 1.45
C SER A 25 -9.30 -9.37 2.67
N CYS A 26 -9.88 -9.12 3.84
CA CYS A 26 -9.13 -9.21 5.07
C CYS A 26 -8.98 -10.67 5.53
N VAL A 27 -7.79 -11.06 5.95
CA VAL A 27 -7.51 -12.40 6.50
C VAL A 27 -7.92 -12.53 7.98
N SER A 28 -8.15 -11.40 8.66
CA SER A 28 -8.46 -11.35 10.09
C SER A 28 -9.97 -11.26 10.39
N CYS A 29 -10.76 -10.88 9.39
CA CYS A 29 -12.22 -10.83 9.43
C CYS A 29 -12.77 -10.95 8.00
N SER A 30 -14.02 -11.38 7.83
CA SER A 30 -14.65 -11.56 6.50
C SER A 30 -15.04 -10.25 5.80
N LEU A 31 -14.26 -9.18 6.00
CA LEU A 31 -14.48 -7.88 5.37
C LEU A 31 -13.93 -7.92 3.93
N ILE A 32 -14.77 -7.52 2.98
CA ILE A 32 -14.45 -7.38 1.56
C ILE A 32 -14.51 -5.90 1.20
N ILE A 33 -13.46 -5.39 0.57
CA ILE A 33 -13.38 -3.99 0.13
C ILE A 33 -13.16 -3.88 -1.36
N LYS A 34 -13.58 -2.76 -1.95
CA LYS A 34 -13.21 -2.38 -3.31
C LYS A 34 -11.99 -1.47 -3.29
N VAL A 35 -10.94 -1.83 -4.02
CA VAL A 35 -9.75 -1.01 -4.20
C VAL A 35 -9.97 -0.07 -5.39
N ILE A 36 -9.73 1.22 -5.18
CA ILE A 36 -9.75 2.22 -6.25
C ILE A 36 -8.31 2.64 -6.48
N TYR A 37 -7.84 2.46 -7.71
CA TYR A 37 -6.46 2.69 -8.10
C TYR A 37 -6.40 3.16 -9.55
N ASP A 38 -5.27 3.75 -9.92
CA ASP A 38 -4.93 4.11 -11.29
C ASP A 38 -3.90 3.12 -11.84
N LEU A 39 -4.21 2.49 -12.97
CA LEU A 39 -3.31 1.53 -13.61
C LEU A 39 -2.02 2.21 -14.07
N ASP A 40 -2.12 3.42 -14.62
CA ASP A 40 -0.97 4.16 -15.11
C ASP A 40 -0.02 4.50 -13.94
N GLU A 41 -0.56 4.83 -12.76
CA GLU A 41 0.25 5.09 -11.58
C GLU A 41 0.98 3.82 -11.09
N ILE A 42 0.31 2.67 -11.11
CA ILE A 42 0.92 1.38 -10.71
C ILE A 42 2.03 0.98 -11.68
N ASP A 43 1.80 1.06 -12.98
CA ASP A 43 2.81 0.72 -14.00
C ASP A 43 4.06 1.61 -13.84
N ASN A 44 3.88 2.91 -13.68
CA ASN A 44 4.98 3.84 -13.42
C ASN A 44 5.75 3.50 -12.13
N MET A 45 5.08 3.03 -11.08
CA MET A 45 5.75 2.60 -9.83
C MET A 45 6.57 1.33 -10.00
N ILE A 46 6.17 0.41 -10.88
CA ILE A 46 6.89 -0.82 -11.18
C ILE A 46 8.16 -0.49 -11.98
N GLU A 47 8.02 0.31 -13.04
CA GLU A 47 9.14 0.75 -13.88
C GLU A 47 10.17 1.57 -13.07
N ALA A 48 9.71 2.42 -12.15
CA ALA A 48 10.60 3.20 -11.29
C ALA A 48 11.35 2.34 -10.24
N LYS A 49 10.82 1.16 -9.86
CA LYS A 49 11.45 0.27 -8.88
C LYS A 49 12.64 -0.49 -9.44
N GLU A 50 12.67 -0.75 -10.74
CA GLU A 50 13.77 -1.46 -11.39
C GLU A 50 15.05 -0.61 -11.51
N THR A 51 14.98 0.70 -11.24
CA THR A 51 16.13 1.62 -11.35
C THR A 51 16.68 2.13 -10.02
N ASN A 52 16.17 1.71 -8.84
CA ASN A 52 16.69 2.22 -7.56
C ASN A 52 16.82 1.21 -6.43
N THR A 53 17.95 0.50 -6.43
CA THR A 53 18.47 -0.22 -5.26
C THR A 53 19.21 0.74 -4.30
N THR A 54 18.58 1.78 -3.74
CA THR A 54 19.13 2.43 -2.54
C THR A 54 18.07 3.00 -1.60
N LYS A 55 18.15 2.56 -0.35
CA LYS A 55 17.37 2.96 0.83
C LYS A 55 17.22 4.49 0.93
N LYS A 56 15.99 5.00 1.10
CA LYS A 56 15.77 6.29 1.77
C LYS A 56 14.42 6.32 2.50
N PRO A 57 14.39 6.43 3.85
CA PRO A 57 13.17 6.73 4.57
C PRO A 57 12.74 8.16 4.27
N LEU A 58 11.56 8.32 3.69
CA LEU A 58 10.90 9.60 3.55
C LEU A 58 10.26 9.98 4.90
N LYS A 59 10.77 11.04 5.55
CA LYS A 59 9.93 12.10 6.15
C LYS A 59 10.75 13.35 6.49
N THR A 60 10.34 14.42 5.83
CA THR A 60 10.67 15.85 5.94
C THR A 60 10.39 16.41 7.33
N THR A 61 11.20 17.37 7.78
CA THR A 61 10.73 18.65 8.37
C THR A 61 11.94 19.56 8.59
N GLU A 62 12.08 20.56 7.73
CA GLU A 62 12.84 21.77 8.03
C GLU A 62 12.12 22.53 9.16
N LYS A 63 12.85 22.85 10.23
CA LYS A 63 12.47 23.95 11.11
C LYS A 63 13.31 25.16 10.70
N ILE A 64 12.69 26.08 9.97
CA ILE A 64 13.14 27.47 9.92
C ILE A 64 12.65 28.15 11.19
N THR A 65 13.59 28.58 12.04
CA THR A 65 13.34 29.58 13.09
C THR A 65 14.30 30.74 12.83
N ALA A 66 13.72 31.94 12.84
CA ALA A 66 14.38 33.23 12.64
C ALA A 66 15.39 33.58 13.75
#